data_AF-A0A7K9T8G8-F1
#
_entry.id   AF-A0A7K9T8G8-F1
#
_cell.length_a   1.000
_cell.length_b   1.000
_cell.length_c   1.000
_cell.angle_alpha   90.00
_cell.angle_beta   90.00
_cell.angle_gamma   90.00
#
_symmetry.space_group_name_H-M   'P 1'
#
loop_
_entity.id
_entity.type
_entity.pdbx_description
1 polymer ?
#
loop_
_entity_poly.entity_id
_entity_poly.type
_entity_poly.pdbx_seq_one_letter_code
_entity_poly.pdbx_strand_id
1 'polypeptide(L)'
;MAEDIKAKLERYKTAPFDSRFPNQNQTRNCWQNYLDYHRCQKAMAAKGADPTPCQWYYRVYKSLCPISWVTTWDEYREEGTFPGKI
;
A
#
# COMPACT_ATOMS: atom_id res chain seq x y z
N MET A 1 -9.82 -9.26 15.20
CA MET A 1 -8.66 -8.97 14.32
C MET A 1 -9.12 -8.59 12.91
N ALA A 2 -9.84 -9.45 12.16
CA ALA A 2 -10.39 -9.08 10.84
C ALA A 2 -11.54 -8.05 10.90
N GLU A 3 -12.46 -8.21 11.85
CA GLU A 3 -13.58 -7.27 12.14
C GLU A 3 -13.09 -5.83 12.39
N ASP A 4 -11.97 -5.67 13.09
CA ASP A 4 -11.38 -4.36 13.42
C ASP A 4 -10.78 -3.66 12.19
N ILE A 5 -10.17 -4.42 11.28
CA ILE A 5 -9.66 -3.86 10.01
C ILE A 5 -10.81 -3.39 9.13
N LYS A 6 -11.90 -4.16 9.04
CA LYS A 6 -13.07 -3.79 8.24
C LYS A 6 -13.71 -2.48 8.75
N ALA A 7 -13.89 -2.36 10.07
CA ALA A 7 -14.39 -1.12 10.68
C ALA A 7 -13.45 0.08 10.44
N LYS A 8 -12.13 -0.13 10.49
CA LYS A 8 -11.14 0.89 10.16
C LYS A 8 -11.19 1.32 8.70
N LEU A 9 -11.41 0.37 7.78
CA LEU A 9 -11.59 0.66 6.36
C LEU A 9 -12.89 1.44 6.12
N GLU A 10 -14.00 1.09 6.77
CA GLU A 10 -15.25 1.83 6.62
C GLU A 10 -15.15 3.29 7.10
N ARG A 11 -14.37 3.55 8.16
CA ARG A 11 -14.16 4.89 8.72
C ARG A 11 -12.97 5.65 8.12
N TYR A 12 -12.27 5.06 7.15
CA TYR A 12 -11.08 5.67 6.55
C TYR A 12 -11.45 6.95 5.80
N LYS A 13 -10.79 8.07 6.14
CA LYS A 13 -10.93 9.36 5.44
C LYS A 13 -9.69 9.69 4.62
N THR A 14 -8.52 9.61 5.24
CA THR A 14 -7.22 9.88 4.65
C THR A 14 -6.13 9.11 5.41
N ALA A 15 -4.90 9.10 4.89
CA ALA A 15 -3.77 8.46 5.56
C ALA A 15 -3.53 9.12 6.94
N PRO A 16 -3.53 8.35 8.04
CA PRO A 16 -3.23 8.91 9.35
C PRO A 16 -1.74 9.24 9.49
N PHE A 17 -1.39 9.97 10.55
CA PHE A 17 0.01 10.17 10.93
C PHE A 17 0.70 8.82 11.18
N ASP A 18 1.89 8.65 10.61
CA ASP A 18 2.73 7.47 10.78
C ASP A 18 4.04 7.87 11.47
N SER A 19 4.25 7.38 12.69
CA SER A 19 5.44 7.69 13.49
C SER A 19 6.75 7.18 12.89
N ARG A 20 6.69 6.24 11.92
CA ARG A 20 7.85 5.79 11.15
C ARG A 20 8.34 6.85 10.16
N PHE A 21 7.46 7.77 9.76
CA PHE A 21 7.72 8.83 8.80
C PHE A 21 7.29 10.19 9.38
N PRO A 22 7.91 10.68 10.48
CA PRO A 22 7.43 11.87 11.20
C PRO A 22 7.83 13.19 10.54
N ASN A 23 8.75 13.16 9.58
CA ASN A 23 9.33 14.35 8.96
C ASN A 23 8.50 14.84 7.76
N GLN A 24 8.76 16.07 7.30
CA GLN A 24 8.10 16.62 6.12
C GLN A 24 8.33 15.80 4.83
N ASN A 25 9.47 15.10 4.71
CA ASN A 25 9.74 14.22 3.59
C ASN A 25 8.96 12.90 3.71
N GLN A 26 7.89 12.78 2.92
CA GLN A 26 6.96 11.63 2.92
C GLN A 26 7.21 10.62 1.79
N THR A 27 8.27 10.78 0.99
CA THR A 27 8.57 9.90 -0.16
C THR A 27 8.67 8.43 0.25
N ARG A 28 9.34 8.15 1.38
CA ARG A 28 9.46 6.78 1.89
C ARG A 28 8.14 6.21 2.42
N ASN A 29 7.24 7.05 2.92
CA ASN A 29 5.92 6.61 3.38
C ASN A 29 5.07 6.09 2.20
N CYS A 30 5.01 6.89 1.12
CA CYS A 30 4.38 6.49 -0.14
C CYS A 30 4.98 5.19 -0.68
N TRP A 31 6.30 5.15 -0.86
CA TRP A 31 7.01 3.99 -1.41
C TRP A 31 6.78 2.71 -0.59
N GLN A 32 6.88 2.79 0.74
CA GLN A 32 6.70 1.64 1.61
C GLN A 32 5.28 1.08 1.52
N ASN A 33 4.26 1.93 1.54
CA ASN A 33 2.87 1.46 1.44
C ASN A 33 2.53 0.87 0.07
N TYR A 34 3.12 1.38 -1.02
CA TYR A 34 2.99 0.78 -2.35
C TYR A 34 3.58 -0.64 -2.36
N LEU A 35 4.80 -0.82 -1.84
CA LEU A 35 5.41 -2.15 -1.73
C LEU A 35 4.62 -3.09 -0.83
N ASP A 36 4.17 -2.61 0.33
CA ASP A 36 3.46 -3.43 1.31
C ASP A 36 2.11 -3.91 0.78
N TYR A 37 1.42 -3.10 -0.03
CA TYR A 37 0.20 -3.53 -0.72
C TYR A 37 0.48 -4.74 -1.63
N HIS A 38 1.47 -4.63 -2.53
CA HIS A 38 1.76 -5.69 -3.48
C HIS A 38 2.35 -6.94 -2.83
N ARG A 39 3.20 -6.78 -1.80
CA ARG A 39 3.69 -7.89 -0.97
C ARG A 39 2.56 -8.59 -0.25
N CYS A 40 1.64 -7.82 0.33
CA CYS A 40 0.46 -8.35 1.03
C CYS A 40 -0.40 -9.15 0.05
N GLN A 41 -0.72 -8.60 -1.12
CA GLN A 41 -1.50 -9.31 -2.12
C GLN A 41 -0.84 -10.62 -2.56
N LYS A 42 0.47 -10.59 -2.85
CA LYS A 42 1.24 -11.78 -3.20
C LYS A 42 1.20 -12.83 -2.09
N ALA A 43 1.37 -12.41 -0.83
CA ALA A 43 1.32 -13.30 0.32
C ALA A 43 -0.08 -13.89 0.56
N MET A 44 -1.15 -13.10 0.38
CA MET A 44 -2.53 -13.58 0.54
C MET A 44 -2.92 -14.53 -0.59
N ALA A 45 -2.54 -14.22 -1.84
CA ALA A 45 -2.75 -15.11 -2.99
C ALA A 45 -2.04 -16.45 -2.80
N ALA A 46 -0.78 -16.44 -2.36
CA ALA A 46 -0.02 -17.68 -2.09
C ALA A 46 -0.64 -18.53 -0.97
N LYS A 47 -1.35 -17.91 -0.02
CA LYS A 47 -2.04 -18.59 1.09
C LYS A 47 -3.50 -18.94 0.78
N GLY A 48 -4.05 -18.49 -0.35
CA GLY A 48 -5.49 -18.58 -0.63
C GLY A 48 -6.37 -17.86 0.39
N ALA A 49 -5.84 -16.81 1.03
CA ALA A 49 -6.49 -16.08 2.12
C ALA A 49 -7.17 -14.78 1.63
N ASP A 50 -8.08 -14.24 2.43
CA ASP A 50 -8.78 -12.99 2.13
C ASP A 50 -7.81 -11.79 2.02
N PRO A 51 -7.77 -11.07 0.89
CA PRO A 51 -6.91 -9.90 0.69
C PRO A 51 -7.43 -8.62 1.34
N THR A 52 -8.58 -8.63 2.03
CA THR A 52 -9.13 -7.47 2.74
C THR A 52 -8.12 -6.72 3.63
N PRO A 53 -7.20 -7.37 4.37
CA PRO A 53 -6.18 -6.67 5.14
C PRO A 53 -5.24 -5.79 4.30
N CYS A 54 -5.01 -6.16 3.03
CA CYS A 54 -4.16 -5.39 2.12
C CYS A 54 -4.81 -4.07 1.67
N GLN A 55 -6.13 -3.95 1.77
CA GLN A 55 -6.87 -2.74 1.39
C GLN A 55 -6.47 -1.50 2.20
N TRP A 56 -5.93 -1.69 3.40
CA TRP A 56 -5.39 -0.58 4.18
C TRP A 56 -4.22 0.10 3.44
N TYR A 57 -3.24 -0.70 3.01
CA TYR A 57 -2.08 -0.18 2.26
C TYR A 57 -2.51 0.44 0.93
N TYR A 58 -3.49 -0.17 0.25
CA TYR A 58 -4.07 0.37 -0.97
C TYR A 58 -4.58 1.80 -0.79
N ARG A 59 -5.40 2.02 0.24
CA ARG A 59 -5.94 3.35 0.53
C ARG A 59 -4.85 4.34 0.92
N VAL A 60 -3.88 3.92 1.72
CA VAL A 60 -2.79 4.79 2.18
C VAL A 60 -1.90 5.25 1.03
N TYR A 61 -1.39 4.34 0.19
CA TYR A 61 -0.52 4.78 -0.91
C TYR A 61 -1.30 5.58 -1.95
N LYS A 62 -2.59 5.29 -2.19
CA LYS A 62 -3.44 6.12 -3.07
C LYS A 62 -3.68 7.52 -2.51
N SER A 63 -3.67 7.71 -1.18
CA SER A 63 -3.79 9.03 -0.55
C SER A 63 -2.47 9.81 -0.54
N LEU A 64 -1.31 9.14 -0.49
CA LEU A 64 -0.01 9.79 -0.33
C LEU A 64 0.77 9.95 -1.64
N CYS A 65 0.68 8.98 -2.54
CA CYS A 65 1.54 8.93 -3.72
C CYS A 65 1.01 9.81 -4.86
N PRO A 66 1.88 10.55 -5.55
CA PRO A 66 1.55 11.16 -6.84
C PRO A 66 1.06 10.10 -7.83
N ILE A 67 0.02 10.41 -8.59
CA ILE A 67 -0.54 9.48 -9.58
C ILE A 67 0.51 9.08 -10.61
N SER A 68 1.33 10.02 -11.07
CA SER A 68 2.40 9.76 -12.03
C SER A 68 3.40 8.71 -11.54
N TRP A 69 3.75 8.72 -10.24
CA TRP A 69 4.64 7.72 -9.67
C TRP A 69 4.00 6.33 -9.67
N VAL A 70 2.73 6.25 -9.25
CA VAL A 70 1.99 4.98 -9.22
C VAL A 70 1.85 4.40 -10.62
N THR A 71 1.46 5.20 -11.61
CA THR A 71 1.35 4.76 -13.01
C THR A 71 2.68 4.21 -13.53
N THR A 72 3.78 4.95 -13.36
CA THR A 72 5.11 4.48 -13.81
C THR A 72 5.56 3.23 -13.07
N TRP A 73 5.31 3.11 -11.77
CA TRP A 73 5.65 1.89 -11.03
C TRP A 73 4.79 0.69 -11.46
N ASP A 74 3.52 0.91 -11.77
CA ASP A 74 2.64 -0.13 -12.28
C ASP A 74 3.11 -0.63 -13.66
N GLU A 75 3.47 0.28 -14.58
CA GLU A 75 4.09 -0.06 -15.87
C GLU A 75 5.36 -0.91 -15.68
N TYR A 76 6.28 -0.47 -14.82
CA TYR A 76 7.50 -1.24 -14.54
C TYR A 76 7.23 -2.62 -13.92
N ARG A 77 6.15 -2.78 -13.15
CA ARG A 77 5.78 -4.11 -12.61
C ARG A 77 5.23 -5.01 -13.69
N GLU A 78 4.42 -4.48 -14.60
CA GLU A 78 3.89 -5.22 -15.75
C GLU A 78 5.00 -5.65 -16.72
N GLU A 79 6.00 -4.79 -16.93
CA GLU A 79 7.19 -5.08 -17.74
C GLU A 79 8.23 -5.96 -17.03
N GLY A 80 8.10 -6.19 -15.72
CA GLY A 80 9.07 -6.94 -14.92
C GLY A 80 10.38 -6.19 -14.66
N THR A 81 10.42 -4.87 -14.88
CA THR A 81 11.58 -3.99 -14.70
C THR A 81 11.56 -3.24 -13.36
N PHE A 82 10.52 -3.44 -12.54
CA PHE A 82 10.37 -2.75 -11.26
C PHE A 82 11.51 -3.07 -10.27
N PRO A 83 12.21 -2.06 -9.72
CA PRO A 83 13.40 -2.28 -8.89
C PRO A 83 13.09 -2.73 -7.45
N GLY A 84 11.84 -2.58 -7.00
CA GLY A 84 11.44 -2.93 -5.64
C GLY A 84 11.15 -4.42 -5.48
N LYS A 85 11.64 -5.03 -4.39
CA LYS A 85 11.35 -6.43 -4.06
C LYS A 85 9.90 -6.59 -3.58
N ILE A 86 9.07 -7.27 -4.38
CA ILE A 86 7.67 -7.63 -4.09
C ILE A 86 7.55 -9.12 -3.76
#